data_AF-A0A0D3CN13-F1
#
_entry.id   AF-A0A0D3CN13-F1
#
_cell.length_a   1.000
_cell.length_b   1.000
_cell.length_c   1.000
_cell.angle_alpha   90.00
_cell.angle_beta   90.00
_cell.angle_gamma   90.00
#
_symmetry.space_group_name_H-M   'P 1'
#
loop_
_entity.id
_entity.type
_entity.pdbx_description
1 polymer ?
#
loop_
_entity_poly.entity_id
_entity_poly.type
_entity_poly.pdbx_seq_one_letter_code
_entity_poly.pdbx_strand_id
1 'polypeptide(L)'
;MKRGHGETWDPAPQSQQPSGSCEGSSAMVDNIKGKMADDSNMDELLEVLGYKVRSSEMAEVAQKLEQLEMVLSNDDVGSTVLNDTVHYNPSDLSNWVETMLSELNNPESSDLDPTRICEDRSEYGLSAIPGLSAFPKAEEGADEEASSKRIRLESVGSWGELTRPLVVVDSQETGVRLVHALVACAEAIQQQDLNLADALVKSVGTLAASQAGAMGKVATYFAQGLARRIYAADLSGGSSVGPSFEEALQMHFYESCPYLKFAHFTANQAILEAVTTARRVHVIDLGLNQGMQWPALMQALAVRPGGPPSFRLTGVGPPQTESSDSLQQLGWKLAQFAQAIGVEFEFKGLAAESLSDLEPEMFETRPESETLVVNSVFELHKLLNRSGSVEKLLTTVKTVKPSIITMVEQEANHNGVVFLDRFNEALHYYSSLFDSLEDSYTLPSQDRVMSEVYLGRQIVNVVAAEGTDRVERHETLAQWKVRMGSVGFDPVPLGSSAFKQASMLLSVFAGGDGYRVEENDGCLMLGWQTRPLIATSAWKLAGA
;
A
#
# COMPACT_ATOMS: atom_id res chain seq x y z
N MET A 1 42.88 -67.24 -14.16
CA MET A 1 43.11 -67.24 -12.70
C MET A 1 41.93 -66.52 -12.06
N LYS A 2 40.93 -67.25 -11.54
CA LYS A 2 40.62 -67.44 -10.08
C LYS A 2 40.30 -66.10 -9.39
N ARG A 3 39.15 -65.81 -8.76
CA ARG A 3 37.91 -66.49 -8.27
C ARG A 3 36.86 -65.37 -8.10
N GLY A 4 35.54 -65.53 -8.00
CA GLY A 4 34.64 -66.68 -7.93
C GLY A 4 33.27 -66.23 -7.38
N HIS A 5 32.21 -66.94 -7.82
CA HIS A 5 30.85 -67.13 -7.23
C HIS A 5 29.92 -65.92 -7.13
N GLY A 6 28.63 -65.96 -7.46
CA GLY A 6 27.58 -66.97 -7.71
C GLY A 6 26.24 -66.27 -7.35
N GLU A 7 25.04 -66.51 -7.87
CA GLU A 7 24.38 -67.63 -8.52
C GLU A 7 23.17 -67.11 -9.35
N THR A 8 22.78 -67.87 -10.37
CA THR A 8 21.55 -67.76 -11.19
C THR A 8 20.31 -68.27 -10.40
N TRP A 9 19.06 -68.02 -10.78
CA TRP A 9 18.22 -68.88 -11.65
C TRP A 9 16.83 -68.22 -11.89
N ASP A 10 16.35 -68.28 -13.14
CA ASP A 10 14.97 -68.09 -13.68
C ASP A 10 14.32 -69.49 -13.91
N PRO A 11 13.10 -69.70 -14.51
CA PRO A 11 11.78 -69.03 -14.42
C PRO A 11 10.53 -70.00 -14.44
N ALA A 12 9.29 -69.45 -14.26
CA ALA A 12 7.94 -69.81 -14.81
C ALA A 12 7.36 -71.27 -14.67
N PRO A 13 6.07 -71.63 -14.97
CA PRO A 13 5.01 -70.92 -15.74
C PRO A 13 3.49 -71.07 -15.34
N GLN A 14 2.67 -70.22 -15.97
CA GLN A 14 1.30 -70.34 -16.55
C GLN A 14 0.12 -71.19 -15.97
N SER A 15 -1.02 -70.48 -15.90
CA SER A 15 -2.39 -70.81 -16.38
C SER A 15 -3.30 -71.78 -15.60
N GLN A 16 -4.53 -71.30 -15.27
CA GLN A 16 -5.82 -71.86 -15.72
C GLN A 16 -7.01 -71.15 -15.03
N GLN A 17 -7.95 -70.61 -15.82
CA GLN A 17 -9.39 -70.49 -15.46
C GLN A 17 -10.08 -71.82 -15.82
N PRO A 18 -11.23 -72.19 -15.21
CA PRO A 18 -12.53 -71.84 -15.84
C PRO A 18 -13.77 -71.70 -14.90
N SER A 19 -14.73 -70.89 -15.37
CA SER A 19 -16.21 -71.05 -15.41
C SER A 19 -17.04 -71.52 -14.19
N GLY A 20 -18.18 -70.86 -13.97
CA GLY A 20 -19.39 -71.50 -13.41
C GLY A 20 -20.38 -70.56 -12.72
N SER A 21 -21.52 -70.31 -13.36
CA SER A 21 -22.67 -69.47 -12.99
C SER A 21 -23.69 -70.14 -12.06
N CYS A 22 -24.39 -69.36 -11.21
CA CYS A 22 -25.87 -69.17 -11.18
C CYS A 22 -26.42 -68.73 -9.80
N GLU A 23 -27.13 -67.59 -9.85
CA GLU A 23 -28.43 -67.23 -9.22
C GLU A 23 -28.72 -67.47 -7.71
N GLY A 24 -29.21 -66.41 -7.04
CA GLY A 24 -30.07 -66.55 -5.86
C GLY A 24 -30.03 -65.45 -4.80
N SER A 25 -30.68 -64.32 -5.09
CA SER A 25 -31.27 -63.28 -4.22
C SER A 25 -31.22 -63.44 -2.67
N SER A 26 -30.82 -62.37 -1.95
CA SER A 26 -31.70 -61.66 -1.00
C SER A 26 -31.00 -60.47 -0.32
N ALA A 27 -31.67 -59.32 -0.39
CA ALA A 27 -31.45 -58.00 0.20
C ALA A 27 -30.59 -57.88 1.48
N MET A 28 -29.63 -56.94 1.46
CA MET A 28 -29.31 -55.97 2.53
C MET A 28 -27.98 -55.23 2.25
N VAL A 29 -27.89 -54.35 1.24
CA VAL A 29 -26.87 -53.25 1.24
C VAL A 29 -27.34 -52.10 0.33
N ASP A 30 -28.40 -51.39 0.72
CA ASP A 30 -28.65 -50.03 0.23
C ASP A 30 -28.41 -49.07 1.39
N ASN A 31 -27.14 -48.77 1.70
CA ASN A 31 -26.78 -47.56 2.45
C ASN A 31 -25.28 -47.22 2.47
N ILE A 32 -24.54 -47.44 1.37
CA ILE A 32 -23.19 -46.87 1.21
C ILE A 32 -22.99 -46.43 -0.24
N LYS A 33 -23.79 -45.46 -0.67
CA LYS A 33 -23.56 -44.67 -1.90
C LYS A 33 -24.25 -43.32 -1.74
N GLY A 34 -23.74 -42.52 -0.82
CA GLY A 34 -24.31 -41.19 -0.54
C GLY A 34 -23.35 -40.20 0.10
N LYS A 35 -22.02 -40.46 0.12
CA LYS A 35 -21.08 -39.57 0.81
C LYS A 35 -19.67 -39.53 0.22
N MET A 36 -19.56 -39.66 -1.10
CA MET A 36 -18.32 -39.45 -1.87
C MET A 36 -18.62 -38.88 -3.26
N ALA A 37 -19.48 -37.85 -3.34
CA ALA A 37 -19.83 -37.22 -4.61
C ALA A 37 -20.18 -35.72 -4.47
N ASP A 38 -19.53 -34.99 -3.56
CA ASP A 38 -19.79 -33.54 -3.42
C ASP A 38 -18.54 -32.66 -3.25
N ASP A 39 -17.33 -33.26 -3.32
CA ASP A 39 -16.05 -32.55 -3.13
C ASP A 39 -15.26 -32.45 -4.45
N SER A 40 -15.89 -32.73 -5.60
CA SER A 40 -15.22 -32.79 -6.91
C SER A 40 -15.80 -31.83 -7.95
N ASN A 41 -16.46 -30.76 -7.49
CA ASN A 41 -17.06 -29.75 -8.39
C ASN A 41 -16.87 -28.32 -7.86
N MET A 42 -15.79 -28.11 -7.09
CA MET A 42 -15.31 -26.78 -6.75
C MET A 42 -14.43 -26.25 -7.87
N ASP A 43 -14.46 -24.94 -8.07
CA ASP A 43 -13.58 -24.30 -9.03
C ASP A 43 -12.14 -24.35 -8.52
N GLU A 44 -11.28 -25.08 -9.25
CA GLU A 44 -9.91 -25.35 -8.84
C GLU A 44 -9.08 -24.06 -8.69
N LEU A 45 -9.38 -23.01 -9.46
CA LEU A 45 -8.64 -21.75 -9.38
C LEU A 45 -9.00 -20.96 -8.12
N LEU A 46 -10.29 -20.91 -7.76
CA LEU A 46 -10.75 -20.25 -6.54
C LEU A 46 -10.44 -21.05 -5.28
N GLU A 47 -10.41 -22.38 -5.36
CA GLU A 47 -10.04 -23.25 -4.24
C GLU A 47 -8.57 -23.07 -3.84
N VAL A 48 -7.67 -22.90 -4.82
CA VAL A 48 -6.27 -22.52 -4.59
C VAL A 48 -6.13 -21.20 -3.84
N LEU A 49 -7.12 -20.30 -4.00
CA LEU A 49 -7.20 -19.01 -3.31
C LEU A 49 -7.94 -19.08 -1.95
N GLY A 50 -8.36 -20.28 -1.52
CA GLY A 50 -9.06 -20.50 -0.26
C GLY A 50 -10.58 -20.25 -0.30
N TYR A 51 -11.15 -20.07 -1.49
CA TYR A 51 -12.58 -19.89 -1.71
C TYR A 51 -13.24 -21.18 -2.20
N LYS A 52 -14.36 -21.52 -1.59
CA LYS A 52 -15.23 -22.65 -1.92
C LYS A 52 -16.35 -22.14 -2.80
N VAL A 53 -16.20 -22.29 -4.11
CA VAL A 53 -17.24 -21.95 -5.08
C VAL A 53 -17.42 -23.14 -6.00
N ARG A 54 -18.65 -23.64 -6.12
CA ARG A 54 -18.92 -24.72 -7.06
C ARG A 54 -18.82 -24.18 -8.48
N SER A 55 -18.24 -24.93 -9.41
CA SER A 55 -18.12 -24.49 -10.81
C SER A 55 -19.49 -24.19 -11.46
N SER A 56 -20.57 -24.80 -10.94
CA SER A 56 -21.96 -24.52 -11.35
C SER A 56 -22.52 -23.19 -10.85
N GLU A 57 -21.93 -22.60 -9.80
CA GLU A 57 -22.39 -21.36 -9.17
C GLU A 57 -21.61 -20.14 -9.67
N MET A 58 -20.52 -20.35 -10.42
CA MET A 58 -19.60 -19.29 -10.87
C MET A 58 -20.30 -18.16 -11.65
N ALA A 59 -21.27 -18.51 -12.50
CA ALA A 59 -22.03 -17.51 -13.27
C ALA A 59 -22.91 -16.63 -12.36
N GLU A 60 -23.48 -17.22 -11.30
CA GLU A 60 -24.30 -16.50 -10.33
C GLU A 60 -23.42 -15.62 -9.43
N VAL A 61 -22.26 -16.11 -8.98
CA VAL A 61 -21.29 -15.34 -8.21
C VAL A 61 -20.78 -14.14 -9.02
N ALA A 62 -20.42 -14.32 -10.29
CA ALA A 62 -19.99 -13.23 -11.17
C ALA A 62 -21.10 -12.17 -11.32
N GLN A 63 -22.35 -12.59 -11.55
CA GLN A 63 -23.48 -11.67 -11.66
C GLN A 63 -23.74 -10.91 -10.35
N LYS A 64 -23.62 -11.57 -9.20
CA LYS A 64 -23.78 -10.94 -7.89
C LYS A 64 -22.64 -9.97 -7.59
N LEU A 65 -21.41 -10.26 -8.00
CA LEU A 65 -20.27 -9.35 -7.87
C LEU A 65 -20.44 -8.08 -8.71
N GLU A 66 -20.91 -8.21 -9.96
CA GLU A 66 -21.25 -7.05 -10.80
C GLU A 66 -22.37 -6.21 -10.19
N GLN A 67 -23.39 -6.84 -9.59
CA GLN A 67 -24.45 -6.13 -8.87
C GLN A 67 -23.89 -5.38 -7.65
N LEU A 68 -22.98 -6.00 -6.91
CA LEU A 68 -22.36 -5.39 -5.72
C LEU A 68 -21.54 -4.17 -6.12
N GLU A 69 -20.78 -4.25 -7.22
CA GLU A 69 -20.03 -3.15 -7.80
C GLU A 69 -20.94 -1.98 -8.22
N MET A 70 -22.09 -2.28 -8.85
CA MET A 70 -23.07 -1.24 -9.19
C MET A 70 -23.69 -0.58 -7.96
N VAL A 71 -23.95 -1.33 -6.88
CA VAL A 71 -24.53 -0.78 -5.64
C VAL A 71 -23.51 0.11 -4.91
N LEU A 72 -22.24 -0.30 -4.87
CA LEU A 72 -21.16 0.48 -4.26
C LEU A 72 -20.79 1.75 -5.04
N SER A 73 -21.10 1.79 -6.33
CA SER A 73 -20.83 2.95 -7.21
C SER A 73 -21.92 4.04 -7.13
N ASN A 74 -23.03 3.81 -6.41
CA ASN A 74 -24.05 4.83 -6.18
C ASN A 74 -23.70 5.68 -4.95
N ASP A 75 -23.52 6.99 -5.17
CA ASP A 75 -23.04 7.99 -4.19
C ASP A 75 -23.84 8.09 -2.87
N ASP A 76 -25.05 7.51 -2.78
CA ASP A 76 -25.95 7.65 -1.62
C ASP A 76 -25.80 6.53 -0.56
N VAL A 77 -25.04 5.46 -0.84
CA VAL A 77 -24.89 4.31 0.07
C VAL A 77 -23.63 4.42 0.96
N GLY A 78 -22.75 5.38 0.68
CA GLY A 78 -21.41 5.47 1.26
C GLY A 78 -21.30 6.00 2.70
N SER A 79 -22.40 6.36 3.39
CA SER A 79 -22.28 7.06 4.68
C SER A 79 -23.02 6.49 5.90
N THR A 80 -23.80 5.41 5.79
CA THR A 80 -24.65 4.98 6.93
C THR A 80 -24.74 3.48 7.25
N VAL A 81 -24.06 2.56 6.54
CA VAL A 81 -24.23 1.10 6.80
C VAL A 81 -22.96 0.36 7.27
N LEU A 82 -21.78 0.99 7.34
CA LEU A 82 -20.53 0.26 7.70
C LEU A 82 -20.19 0.24 9.20
N ASN A 83 -21.18 0.18 10.10
CA ASN A 83 -20.92 0.18 11.55
C ASN A 83 -21.25 -1.13 12.30
N ASP A 84 -21.82 -2.14 11.65
CA ASP A 84 -22.04 -3.45 12.26
C ASP A 84 -21.56 -4.59 11.34
N THR A 85 -20.24 -4.73 11.19
CA THR A 85 -19.68 -5.88 10.45
C THR A 85 -19.67 -7.12 11.36
N VAL A 86 -20.69 -7.97 11.22
CA VAL A 86 -20.68 -9.33 11.76
C VAL A 86 -19.68 -10.19 10.99
N HIS A 87 -18.95 -11.05 11.70
CA HIS A 87 -17.94 -11.95 11.14
C HIS A 87 -18.52 -12.90 10.09
N TYR A 88 -18.23 -12.67 8.81
CA TYR A 88 -18.49 -13.65 7.76
C TYR A 88 -17.21 -14.31 7.30
N ASN A 89 -17.24 -15.64 7.21
CA ASN A 89 -16.14 -16.46 6.72
C ASN A 89 -16.06 -16.31 5.18
N PRO A 90 -15.05 -15.61 4.64
CA PRO A 90 -14.97 -15.30 3.21
C PRO A 90 -14.66 -16.52 2.36
N SER A 91 -14.37 -17.68 2.96
CA SER A 91 -14.12 -18.91 2.20
C SER A 91 -15.37 -19.45 1.49
N ASP A 92 -16.59 -18.96 1.74
CA ASP A 92 -17.78 -19.27 0.93
C ASP A 92 -18.23 -18.01 0.18
N LEU A 93 -17.67 -17.83 -1.03
CA LEU A 93 -17.78 -16.57 -1.77
C LEU A 93 -19.23 -16.30 -2.21
N SER A 94 -19.99 -17.34 -2.58
CA SER A 94 -21.36 -17.18 -3.06
C SER A 94 -22.28 -16.62 -1.97
N ASN A 95 -22.22 -17.22 -0.78
CA ASN A 95 -23.02 -16.79 0.37
C ASN A 95 -22.55 -15.44 0.92
N TRP A 96 -21.25 -15.14 0.83
CA TRP A 96 -20.71 -13.84 1.23
C TRP A 96 -21.22 -12.70 0.35
N VAL A 97 -21.14 -12.82 -0.98
CA VAL A 97 -21.60 -11.76 -1.90
C VAL A 97 -23.11 -11.55 -1.75
N GLU A 98 -23.89 -12.61 -1.57
CA GLU A 98 -25.34 -12.53 -1.34
C GLU A 98 -25.68 -11.80 -0.04
N THR A 99 -24.94 -12.06 1.04
CA THR A 99 -25.14 -11.38 2.32
C THR A 99 -24.85 -9.88 2.20
N MET A 100 -23.73 -9.51 1.57
CA MET A 100 -23.37 -8.10 1.32
C MET A 100 -24.42 -7.36 0.48
N LEU A 101 -24.92 -8.00 -0.57
CA LEU A 101 -26.01 -7.44 -1.38
C LEU A 101 -27.30 -7.27 -0.59
N SER A 102 -27.61 -8.18 0.33
CA SER A 102 -28.82 -8.09 1.16
C SER A 102 -28.75 -6.98 2.21
N GLU A 103 -27.57 -6.75 2.79
CA GLU A 103 -27.34 -5.68 3.78
C GLU A 103 -27.43 -4.30 3.14
N LEU A 104 -26.87 -4.13 1.93
CA LEU A 104 -26.91 -2.86 1.20
C LEU A 104 -28.31 -2.52 0.66
N ASN A 105 -29.19 -3.52 0.52
CA ASN A 105 -30.55 -3.35 -0.01
C ASN A 105 -31.64 -3.18 1.06
N ASN A 106 -31.32 -3.26 2.36
CA ASN A 106 -32.27 -3.10 3.46
C ASN A 106 -32.02 -1.83 4.29
N PRO A 107 -32.70 -0.70 3.99
CA PRO A 107 -32.70 0.46 4.87
C PRO A 107 -33.89 0.36 5.84
N GLU A 108 -33.78 -0.34 6.97
CA GLU A 108 -34.84 -0.32 8.00
C GLU A 108 -34.37 0.16 9.38
N SER A 109 -34.84 1.38 9.70
CA SER A 109 -35.43 1.85 10.96
C SER A 109 -34.93 1.27 12.30
N SER A 110 -34.21 2.11 13.05
CA SER A 110 -34.04 1.96 14.50
C SER A 110 -35.18 2.64 15.26
N ASP A 111 -36.06 1.84 15.85
CA ASP A 111 -37.09 2.17 16.85
C ASP A 111 -36.97 1.01 17.86
N LEU A 112 -36.83 1.11 19.19
CA LEU A 112 -37.35 1.99 20.23
C LEU A 112 -36.51 1.80 21.52
N ASP A 113 -36.43 2.82 22.39
CA ASP A 113 -36.88 2.67 23.78
C ASP A 113 -37.29 4.04 24.37
N PRO A 114 -38.49 4.20 24.97
CA PRO A 114 -38.99 5.47 25.46
C PRO A 114 -38.74 5.65 26.96
N THR A 115 -38.88 6.90 27.41
CA THR A 115 -38.93 7.40 28.80
C THR A 115 -37.61 7.90 29.40
N ARG A 116 -37.42 9.24 29.31
CA ARG A 116 -37.23 10.10 30.50
C ARG A 116 -37.64 11.54 30.17
N ILE A 117 -38.56 12.03 30.98
CA ILE A 117 -39.21 13.34 30.97
C ILE A 117 -38.39 14.35 31.80
N CYS A 118 -38.49 15.62 31.41
CA CYS A 118 -38.38 16.90 32.17
C CYS A 118 -37.46 17.88 31.41
N GLU A 119 -38.02 18.76 30.58
CA GLU A 119 -38.49 20.14 30.91
C GLU A 119 -37.34 21.16 31.08
N ASP A 120 -37.18 22.11 30.16
CA ASP A 120 -37.82 23.45 30.20
C ASP A 120 -37.03 24.53 29.39
N ARG A 121 -37.80 25.40 28.68
CA ARG A 121 -37.59 26.82 28.25
C ARG A 121 -36.31 27.24 27.48
N SER A 122 -36.31 28.17 26.52
CA SER A 122 -37.19 29.31 26.12
C SER A 122 -36.73 29.83 24.73
N GLU A 123 -37.60 30.04 23.74
CA GLU A 123 -38.19 31.32 23.25
C GLU A 123 -37.26 32.40 22.60
N TYR A 124 -37.79 33.00 21.50
CA TYR A 124 -37.40 34.16 20.67
C TYR A 124 -36.35 33.95 19.56
N GLY A 125 -36.55 34.36 18.30
CA GLY A 125 -37.63 35.10 17.65
C GLY A 125 -37.35 35.30 16.15
N LEU A 126 -38.42 35.35 15.36
CA LEU A 126 -38.48 35.55 13.90
C LEU A 126 -38.13 36.99 13.49
N SER A 127 -37.48 37.19 12.34
CA SER A 127 -37.93 38.16 11.33
C SER A 127 -37.32 37.88 9.94
N ALA A 128 -38.06 38.30 8.91
CA ALA A 128 -38.07 37.79 7.55
C ALA A 128 -37.69 38.87 6.50
N ILE A 129 -37.09 38.39 5.39
CA ILE A 129 -37.10 38.71 3.93
C ILE A 129 -37.64 40.08 3.40
N PRO A 130 -37.21 40.57 2.21
CA PRO A 130 -37.82 40.18 0.91
C PRO A 130 -36.78 40.05 -0.26
N GLY A 131 -36.85 39.08 -1.18
CA GLY A 131 -37.78 38.88 -2.32
C GLY A 131 -36.96 38.98 -3.64
N LEU A 132 -37.22 38.39 -4.81
CA LEU A 132 -38.29 37.62 -5.46
C LEU A 132 -37.76 37.15 -6.83
N SER A 133 -38.14 35.98 -7.34
CA SER A 133 -38.41 35.78 -8.77
C SER A 133 -39.26 34.52 -9.01
N ALA A 134 -40.30 34.68 -9.82
CA ALA A 134 -41.44 33.79 -9.99
C ALA A 134 -41.29 32.82 -11.18
N PHE A 135 -41.94 31.65 -11.07
CA PHE A 135 -42.35 30.75 -12.16
C PHE A 135 -43.60 31.29 -12.89
N PRO A 136 -44.06 30.70 -14.04
CA PRO A 136 -44.89 29.48 -14.03
C PRO A 136 -44.69 28.48 -15.21
N LYS A 137 -45.26 27.28 -15.00
CA LYS A 137 -45.43 26.08 -15.87
C LYS A 137 -46.64 26.16 -16.83
N ALA A 138 -46.69 25.24 -17.82
CA ALA A 138 -47.80 24.35 -18.26
C ALA A 138 -47.69 24.08 -19.79
N GLU A 139 -47.48 22.86 -20.31
CA GLU A 139 -48.35 21.67 -20.54
C GLU A 139 -49.14 21.61 -21.88
N GLU A 140 -49.10 20.42 -22.50
CA GLU A 140 -49.94 19.78 -23.54
C GLU A 140 -49.86 20.13 -25.06
N GLY A 141 -49.86 19.07 -25.90
CA GLY A 141 -50.46 19.08 -27.25
C GLY A 141 -49.67 18.39 -28.39
N ALA A 142 -50.32 17.47 -29.10
CA ALA A 142 -49.77 16.50 -30.08
C ALA A 142 -49.57 16.98 -31.54
N ASP A 143 -48.85 16.12 -32.28
CA ASP A 143 -48.97 15.74 -33.70
C ASP A 143 -48.35 16.55 -34.88
N GLU A 144 -47.80 15.72 -35.79
CA GLU A 144 -47.64 15.83 -37.25
C GLU A 144 -46.42 16.51 -37.94
N GLU A 145 -45.59 15.62 -38.50
CA GLU A 145 -45.16 15.49 -39.91
C GLU A 145 -44.26 16.52 -40.66
N ALA A 146 -43.43 15.89 -41.49
CA ALA A 146 -42.93 16.31 -42.80
C ALA A 146 -41.63 17.13 -42.92
N SER A 147 -40.56 16.34 -43.11
CA SER A 147 -39.44 16.55 -44.04
C SER A 147 -39.78 17.36 -45.31
N SER A 148 -39.00 18.39 -45.64
CA SER A 148 -38.25 18.46 -46.91
C SER A 148 -37.51 19.79 -47.19
N LYS A 149 -36.22 19.64 -47.53
CA LYS A 149 -35.47 20.24 -48.66
C LYS A 149 -35.02 21.71 -48.63
N ARG A 150 -33.74 21.87 -48.27
CA ARG A 150 -32.61 22.44 -49.05
C ARG A 150 -32.95 23.39 -50.22
N ILE A 151 -32.48 24.64 -50.15
CA ILE A 151 -31.82 25.39 -51.25
C ILE A 151 -30.72 26.31 -50.67
N ARG A 152 -29.61 26.44 -51.40
CA ARG A 152 -28.37 27.19 -51.08
C ARG A 152 -28.22 28.37 -52.06
N LEU A 153 -27.30 29.30 -51.71
CA LEU A 153 -26.73 30.46 -52.43
C LEU A 153 -27.43 31.80 -52.06
N GLU A 154 -26.76 32.87 -51.63
CA GLU A 154 -25.50 33.47 -52.11
C GLU A 154 -24.63 34.13 -51.02
N SER A 155 -23.39 34.44 -51.43
CA SER A 155 -22.26 35.05 -50.71
C SER A 155 -22.35 36.59 -50.63
N VAL A 156 -21.78 37.20 -49.58
CA VAL A 156 -20.75 38.27 -49.64
C VAL A 156 -20.42 38.75 -48.20
N GLY A 157 -19.12 38.87 -47.88
CA GLY A 157 -18.64 39.72 -46.78
C GLY A 157 -17.53 39.15 -45.91
N SER A 158 -16.30 39.11 -46.42
CA SER A 158 -15.06 38.92 -45.63
C SER A 158 -14.71 40.23 -44.92
N TRP A 159 -14.37 40.20 -43.62
CA TRP A 159 -13.25 40.96 -43.02
C TRP A 159 -12.82 40.35 -41.66
N GLY A 160 -11.69 39.63 -41.67
CA GLY A 160 -10.65 39.71 -40.63
C GLY A 160 -10.79 38.89 -39.33
N GLU A 161 -10.54 37.58 -39.39
CA GLU A 161 -10.08 36.82 -38.21
C GLU A 161 -8.56 36.75 -38.18
N LEU A 162 -7.96 37.30 -37.11
CA LEU A 162 -6.56 37.10 -36.75
C LEU A 162 -6.38 35.63 -36.33
N THR A 163 -6.02 34.78 -37.28
CA THR A 163 -5.49 33.44 -36.96
C THR A 163 -4.13 33.62 -36.29
N ARG A 164 -4.11 33.67 -34.95
CA ARG A 164 -2.89 33.37 -34.21
C ARG A 164 -2.50 31.94 -34.57
N PRO A 165 -1.29 31.69 -35.10
CA PRO A 165 -0.83 30.33 -35.25
C PRO A 165 -0.76 29.73 -33.85
N LEU A 166 -1.59 28.72 -33.59
CA LEU A 166 -1.38 27.80 -32.48
C LEU A 166 -0.08 27.08 -32.82
N VAL A 167 1.04 27.63 -32.34
CA VAL A 167 2.30 26.91 -32.32
C VAL A 167 2.03 25.71 -31.43
N VAL A 168 1.82 24.56 -32.05
CA VAL A 168 1.94 23.27 -31.37
C VAL A 168 3.40 23.20 -30.96
N VAL A 169 3.71 23.74 -29.79
CA VAL A 169 5.02 23.56 -29.20
C VAL A 169 5.15 22.06 -29.00
N ASP A 170 6.16 21.45 -29.62
CA ASP A 170 6.41 20.03 -29.45
C ASP A 170 6.56 19.75 -27.95
N SER A 171 5.67 18.92 -27.42
CA SER A 171 5.64 18.61 -26.00
C SER A 171 6.96 17.96 -25.57
N GLN A 172 7.60 17.20 -26.47
CA GLN A 172 8.89 16.57 -26.25
C GLN A 172 10.03 17.59 -26.15
N GLU A 173 10.11 18.54 -27.09
CA GLU A 173 11.11 19.62 -27.04
C GLU A 173 10.95 20.46 -25.77
N THR A 174 9.71 20.73 -25.37
CA THR A 174 9.41 21.46 -24.13
C THR A 174 9.81 20.67 -22.89
N GLY A 175 9.60 19.36 -22.88
CA GLY A 175 10.04 18.47 -21.81
C GLY A 175 11.56 18.43 -21.65
N VAL A 176 12.30 18.32 -22.75
CA VAL A 176 13.79 18.40 -22.73
C VAL A 176 14.25 19.75 -22.17
N ARG A 177 13.63 20.85 -22.61
CA ARG A 177 13.93 22.19 -22.10
C ARG A 177 13.63 22.32 -20.61
N LEU A 178 12.56 21.71 -20.13
CA LEU A 178 12.20 21.70 -18.71
C LEU A 178 13.25 21.00 -17.86
N VAL A 179 13.69 19.81 -18.27
CA VAL A 179 14.75 19.07 -17.56
C VAL A 179 16.05 19.87 -17.53
N HIS A 180 16.46 20.45 -18.67
CA HIS A 180 17.65 21.32 -18.72
C HIS A 180 17.50 22.55 -17.82
N ALA A 181 16.33 23.18 -17.79
CA ALA A 181 16.08 24.34 -16.92
C ALA A 181 16.11 23.98 -15.43
N LEU A 182 15.58 22.81 -15.05
CA LEU A 182 15.65 22.29 -13.68
C LEU A 182 17.10 22.09 -13.22
N VAL A 183 17.90 21.37 -14.02
CA VAL A 183 19.31 21.09 -13.70
C VAL A 183 20.13 22.38 -13.68
N ALA A 184 19.97 23.26 -14.67
CA ALA A 184 20.65 24.55 -14.71
C ALA A 184 20.27 25.44 -13.50
N CYS A 185 19.02 25.38 -13.04
CA CYS A 185 18.59 26.10 -11.84
C CYS A 185 19.29 25.56 -10.60
N ALA A 186 19.39 24.23 -10.45
CA ALA A 186 20.09 23.60 -9.35
C ALA A 186 21.60 23.92 -9.36
N GLU A 187 22.23 23.93 -10.55
CA GLU A 187 23.62 24.35 -10.74
C GLU A 187 23.85 25.80 -10.32
N ALA A 188 22.98 26.72 -10.75
CA ALA A 188 23.05 28.13 -10.38
C ALA A 188 22.95 28.33 -8.86
N ILE A 189 22.06 27.60 -8.18
CA ILE A 189 21.95 27.60 -6.71
C ILE A 189 23.25 27.10 -6.07
N GLN A 190 23.82 25.99 -6.56
CA GLN A 190 25.08 25.45 -6.02
C GLN A 190 26.25 26.43 -6.17
N GLN A 191 26.28 27.17 -7.28
CA GLN A 191 27.29 28.19 -7.56
C GLN A 191 27.00 29.53 -6.85
N GLN A 192 25.89 29.62 -6.09
CA GLN A 192 25.42 30.84 -5.42
C GLN A 192 25.08 32.00 -6.37
N ASP A 193 24.80 31.72 -7.65
CA ASP A 193 24.27 32.71 -8.59
C ASP A 193 22.74 32.79 -8.44
N LEU A 194 22.30 33.49 -7.39
CA LEU A 194 20.89 33.62 -7.05
C LEU A 194 20.08 34.43 -8.08
N ASN A 195 20.74 35.33 -8.83
CA ASN A 195 20.06 36.10 -9.89
C ASN A 195 19.70 35.18 -11.06
N LEU A 196 20.65 34.35 -11.48
CA LEU A 196 20.39 33.34 -12.51
C LEU A 196 19.39 32.30 -12.01
N ALA A 197 19.52 31.83 -10.77
CA ALA A 197 18.58 30.88 -10.18
C ALA A 197 17.14 31.43 -10.12
N ASP A 198 16.95 32.70 -9.73
CA ASP A 198 15.63 33.36 -9.72
C ASP A 198 15.01 33.45 -11.12
N ALA A 199 15.80 33.77 -12.14
CA ALA A 199 15.33 33.78 -13.52
C ALA A 199 14.97 32.37 -14.00
N LEU A 200 15.81 31.37 -13.69
CA LEU A 200 15.60 29.98 -14.09
C LEU A 200 14.39 29.35 -13.40
N VAL A 201 14.18 29.56 -12.10
CA VAL A 201 13.05 28.95 -11.37
C VAL A 201 11.69 29.45 -11.89
N LYS A 202 11.60 30.73 -12.29
CA LYS A 202 10.41 31.30 -12.96
C LYS A 202 10.16 30.65 -14.33
N SER A 203 11.23 30.43 -15.09
CA SER A 203 11.15 29.70 -16.37
C SER A 203 10.72 28.26 -16.16
N VAL A 204 11.28 27.56 -15.15
CA VAL A 204 10.89 26.19 -14.78
C VAL A 204 9.41 26.14 -14.46
N GLY A 205 8.88 27.05 -13.64
CA GLY A 205 7.45 27.07 -13.30
C GLY A 205 6.55 27.21 -14.53
N THR A 206 6.93 28.07 -15.49
CA THR A 206 6.20 28.25 -16.75
C THR A 206 6.26 26.99 -17.62
N LEU A 207 7.43 26.38 -17.73
CA LEU A 207 7.63 25.15 -18.50
C LEU A 207 6.88 23.96 -17.87
N ALA A 208 6.93 23.80 -16.55
CA ALA A 208 6.23 22.74 -15.83
C ALA A 208 4.70 22.84 -16.02
N ALA A 209 4.14 24.05 -15.93
CA ALA A 209 2.71 24.29 -16.18
C ALA A 209 2.28 24.00 -17.64
N SER A 210 3.23 24.01 -18.58
CA SER A 210 2.99 23.65 -19.99
C SER A 210 3.16 22.16 -20.28
N GLN A 211 3.63 21.37 -19.32
CA GLN A 211 3.77 19.93 -19.44
C GLN A 211 2.56 19.22 -18.85
N ALA A 212 2.08 18.20 -19.56
CA ALA A 212 1.07 17.29 -19.04
C ALA A 212 1.73 16.05 -18.44
N GLY A 213 0.96 15.28 -17.68
CA GLY A 213 1.38 13.99 -17.16
C GLY A 213 2.47 14.06 -16.08
N ALA A 214 3.24 12.99 -15.95
CA ALA A 214 4.16 12.71 -14.85
C ALA A 214 5.23 13.78 -14.77
N MET A 215 5.75 14.15 -15.95
CA MET A 215 6.78 15.16 -16.11
C MET A 215 6.35 16.53 -15.58
N GLY A 216 5.13 16.98 -15.91
CA GLY A 216 4.61 18.26 -15.41
C GLY A 216 4.45 18.25 -13.89
N LYS A 217 3.91 17.16 -13.34
CA LYS A 217 3.68 17.00 -11.89
C LYS A 217 4.99 16.94 -11.10
N VAL A 218 5.92 16.07 -11.47
CA VAL A 218 7.21 15.93 -10.77
C VAL A 218 7.99 17.24 -10.85
N ALA A 219 8.05 17.87 -12.03
CA ALA A 219 8.74 19.15 -12.20
C ALA A 219 8.13 20.28 -11.37
N THR A 220 6.82 20.26 -11.14
CA THR A 220 6.13 21.24 -10.28
C THR A 220 6.64 21.15 -8.83
N TYR A 221 6.78 19.94 -8.28
CA TYR A 221 7.34 19.76 -6.93
C TYR A 221 8.82 20.12 -6.83
N PHE A 222 9.62 19.80 -7.86
CA PHE A 222 11.02 20.25 -7.92
C PHE A 222 11.12 21.77 -8.02
N ALA A 223 10.27 22.43 -8.82
CA ALA A 223 10.20 23.88 -8.91
C ALA A 223 9.85 24.50 -7.55
N GLN A 224 8.89 23.90 -6.82
CA GLN A 224 8.54 24.33 -5.48
C GLN A 224 9.72 24.18 -4.51
N GLY A 225 10.44 23.06 -4.55
CA GLY A 225 11.64 22.83 -3.74
C GLY A 225 12.75 23.84 -4.03
N LEU A 226 13.03 24.09 -5.31
CA LEU A 226 14.01 25.09 -5.76
C LEU A 226 13.62 26.50 -5.32
N ALA A 227 12.36 26.89 -5.53
CA ALA A 227 11.85 28.19 -5.11
C ALA A 227 11.95 28.37 -3.59
N ARG A 228 11.58 27.35 -2.81
CA ARG A 228 11.79 27.39 -1.35
C ARG A 228 13.28 27.53 -1.02
N ARG A 229 14.17 26.81 -1.69
CA ARG A 229 15.61 26.94 -1.43
C ARG A 229 16.15 28.35 -1.73
N ILE A 230 15.65 28.99 -2.78
CA ILE A 230 16.05 30.34 -3.20
C ILE A 230 15.49 31.40 -2.23
N TYR A 231 14.21 31.29 -1.85
CA TYR A 231 13.50 32.34 -1.11
C TYR A 231 13.33 32.09 0.40
N ALA A 232 13.53 30.86 0.90
CA ALA A 232 13.23 30.51 2.31
C ALA A 232 14.24 31.06 3.32
N ALA A 233 15.34 31.69 2.89
CA ALA A 233 16.10 32.57 3.77
C ALA A 233 15.22 33.71 4.34
N ASP A 234 14.14 34.08 3.65
CA ASP A 234 13.21 35.15 4.02
C ASP A 234 11.87 34.67 4.63
N LEU A 235 11.61 33.35 4.68
CA LEU A 235 10.32 32.77 5.09
C LEU A 235 10.50 31.70 6.17
N SER A 236 10.97 32.11 7.34
CA SER A 236 11.08 31.28 8.55
C SER A 236 9.71 31.00 9.19
N GLY A 237 8.82 30.34 8.45
CA GLY A 237 7.45 30.04 8.88
C GLY A 237 6.90 28.83 8.14
N GLY A 238 7.54 27.67 8.28
CA GLY A 238 6.96 26.41 7.81
C GLY A 238 5.74 26.08 8.67
N SER A 239 4.54 26.04 8.07
CA SER A 239 3.37 25.45 8.72
C SER A 239 3.67 23.96 8.96
N SER A 240 3.84 23.55 10.21
CA SER A 240 3.88 22.13 10.54
C SER A 240 2.52 21.54 10.14
N VAL A 241 2.57 20.60 9.20
CA VAL A 241 1.37 19.85 8.84
C VAL A 241 1.15 18.82 9.94
N GLY A 242 -0.10 18.72 10.42
CA GLY A 242 -0.42 17.84 11.54
C GLY A 242 -0.18 16.36 11.21
N PRO A 243 0.13 15.52 12.21
CA PRO A 243 0.43 14.10 12.03
C PRO A 243 -0.70 13.34 11.31
N SER A 244 -1.97 13.71 11.55
CA SER A 244 -3.14 13.09 10.92
C SER A 244 -3.18 13.25 9.40
N PHE A 245 -2.61 14.33 8.85
CA PHE A 245 -2.58 14.51 7.41
C PHE A 245 -1.49 13.66 6.76
N GLU A 246 -0.33 13.50 7.41
CA GLU A 246 0.73 12.62 6.91
C GLU A 246 0.28 11.16 6.91
N GLU A 247 -0.42 10.74 7.97
CA GLU A 247 -1.07 9.42 8.03
C GLU A 247 -2.09 9.22 6.90
N ALA A 248 -2.92 10.23 6.60
CA ALA A 248 -3.87 10.16 5.49
C ALA A 248 -3.19 10.03 4.13
N LEU A 249 -2.11 10.79 3.89
CA LEU A 249 -1.33 10.68 2.66
C LEU A 249 -0.70 9.28 2.50
N GLN A 250 -0.16 8.72 3.58
CA GLN A 250 0.42 7.39 3.56
C GLN A 250 -0.64 6.29 3.29
N MET A 251 -1.87 6.45 3.79
CA MET A 251 -2.98 5.54 3.46
C MET A 251 -3.31 5.57 1.97
N HIS A 252 -3.45 6.76 1.39
CA HIS A 252 -3.69 6.88 -0.06
C HIS A 252 -2.52 6.33 -0.90
N PHE A 253 -1.28 6.50 -0.43
CA PHE A 253 -0.10 5.88 -1.05
C PHE A 253 -0.12 4.36 -0.93
N TYR A 254 -0.58 3.82 0.20
CA TYR A 254 -0.78 2.38 0.36
C TYR A 254 -1.78 1.84 -0.65
N GLU A 255 -2.88 2.55 -0.90
CA GLU A 255 -3.94 2.09 -1.82
C GLU A 255 -3.58 2.20 -3.29
N SER A 256 -2.93 3.29 -3.69
CA SER A 256 -2.68 3.60 -5.10
C SER A 256 -1.63 2.72 -5.78
N CYS A 257 -0.69 2.12 -5.03
CA CYS A 257 0.50 1.52 -5.62
C CYS A 257 1.09 0.38 -4.77
N PRO A 258 1.93 -0.49 -5.34
CA PRO A 258 2.38 -1.70 -4.65
C PRO A 258 3.52 -1.45 -3.65
N TYR A 259 4.01 -0.22 -3.48
CA TYR A 259 5.24 0.09 -2.75
C TYR A 259 5.22 -0.35 -1.27
N LEU A 260 4.26 0.15 -0.49
CA LEU A 260 4.14 -0.23 0.93
C LEU A 260 3.61 -1.66 1.10
N LYS A 261 2.74 -2.13 0.18
CA LYS A 261 2.27 -3.52 0.15
C LYS A 261 3.44 -4.49 -0.03
N PHE A 262 4.36 -4.20 -0.95
CA PHE A 262 5.59 -4.96 -1.17
C PHE A 262 6.45 -4.97 0.10
N ALA A 263 6.66 -3.81 0.73
CA ALA A 263 7.42 -3.69 1.97
C ALA A 263 6.84 -4.59 3.07
N HIS A 264 5.53 -4.48 3.32
CA HIS A 264 4.85 -5.27 4.34
C HIS A 264 4.86 -6.77 4.04
N PHE A 265 4.55 -7.20 2.81
CA PHE A 265 4.49 -8.63 2.47
C PHE A 265 5.86 -9.28 2.53
N THR A 266 6.90 -8.63 2.01
CA THR A 266 8.26 -9.19 2.04
C THR A 266 8.83 -9.23 3.45
N ALA A 267 8.58 -8.22 4.28
CA ALA A 267 8.94 -8.24 5.70
C ALA A 267 8.16 -9.32 6.46
N ASN A 268 6.83 -9.38 6.30
CA ASN A 268 5.99 -10.40 6.95
C ASN A 268 6.43 -11.81 6.59
N GLN A 269 6.81 -12.07 5.34
CA GLN A 269 7.29 -13.39 4.94
C GLN A 269 8.60 -13.77 5.63
N ALA A 270 9.54 -12.84 5.80
CA ALA A 270 10.75 -13.06 6.57
C ALA A 270 10.46 -13.32 8.06
N ILE A 271 9.49 -12.59 8.63
CA ILE A 271 9.02 -12.79 10.01
C ILE A 271 8.42 -14.20 10.16
N LEU A 272 7.52 -14.60 9.26
CA LEU A 272 6.87 -15.92 9.28
C LEU A 272 7.89 -17.07 9.24
N GLU A 273 8.91 -16.94 8.40
CA GLU A 273 10.01 -17.91 8.31
C GLU A 273 10.80 -17.98 9.63
N ALA A 274 11.12 -16.83 10.23
CA ALA A 274 11.86 -16.77 11.50
C ALA A 274 11.06 -17.32 12.70
N VAL A 275 9.73 -17.19 12.70
CA VAL A 275 8.87 -17.56 13.83
C VAL A 275 8.10 -18.86 13.61
N THR A 276 8.47 -19.66 12.60
CA THR A 276 7.74 -20.86 12.16
C THR A 276 7.37 -21.80 13.31
N THR A 277 8.30 -22.05 14.24
CA THR A 277 8.08 -22.96 15.39
C THR A 277 7.84 -22.23 16.72
N ALA A 278 7.80 -20.91 16.73
CA ALA A 278 7.64 -20.12 17.94
C ALA A 278 6.21 -20.25 18.50
N ARG A 279 6.08 -20.47 19.81
CA ARG A 279 4.79 -20.49 20.51
C ARG A 279 4.31 -19.12 20.97
N ARG A 280 5.25 -18.21 21.20
CA ARG A 280 5.00 -16.82 21.58
C ARG A 280 5.93 -15.93 20.77
N VAL A 281 5.37 -14.96 20.08
CA VAL A 281 6.07 -14.06 19.18
C VAL A 281 5.87 -12.64 19.70
N HIS A 282 6.96 -11.89 19.80
CA HIS A 282 6.92 -10.47 20.11
C HIS A 282 7.54 -9.69 18.96
N VAL A 283 6.77 -8.81 18.34
CA VAL A 283 7.26 -7.89 17.31
C VAL A 283 7.35 -6.49 17.89
N ILE A 284 8.51 -5.85 17.73
CA ILE A 284 8.70 -4.42 17.91
C ILE A 284 8.63 -3.77 16.53
N ASP A 285 7.60 -2.97 16.29
CA ASP A 285 7.45 -2.16 15.10
C ASP A 285 7.96 -0.75 15.36
N LEU A 286 9.04 -0.36 14.69
CA LEU A 286 9.67 0.95 14.86
C LEU A 286 8.89 2.09 14.19
N GLY A 287 7.84 1.81 13.42
CA GLY A 287 6.98 2.82 12.82
C GLY A 287 5.57 2.28 12.59
N LEU A 288 4.74 2.25 13.65
CA LEU A 288 3.42 1.62 13.58
C LEU A 288 2.48 2.28 12.57
N ASN A 289 2.55 3.62 12.46
CA ASN A 289 1.66 4.41 11.60
C ASN A 289 0.19 3.98 11.81
N GLN A 290 -0.52 3.61 10.74
CA GLN A 290 -1.90 3.10 10.78
C GLN A 290 -2.02 1.58 11.01
N GLY A 291 -0.91 0.88 11.26
CA GLY A 291 -0.91 -0.55 11.60
C GLY A 291 -1.27 -1.51 10.45
N MET A 292 -1.26 -1.03 9.20
CA MET A 292 -1.74 -1.76 8.01
C MET A 292 -0.97 -3.07 7.72
N GLN A 293 0.26 -3.23 8.22
CA GLN A 293 1.07 -4.43 8.05
C GLN A 293 0.51 -5.65 8.82
N TRP A 294 -0.05 -5.40 10.01
CA TRP A 294 -0.24 -6.40 11.03
C TRP A 294 -1.45 -7.34 10.81
N PRO A 295 -2.61 -6.88 10.28
CA PRO A 295 -3.73 -7.78 9.99
C PRO A 295 -3.34 -8.96 9.09
N ALA A 296 -2.58 -8.71 8.02
CA ALA A 296 -2.13 -9.76 7.10
C ALA A 296 -1.17 -10.76 7.79
N LEU A 297 -0.28 -10.28 8.66
CA LEU A 297 0.60 -11.16 9.43
C LEU A 297 -0.19 -12.02 10.41
N MET A 298 -1.15 -11.43 11.14
CA MET A 298 -1.97 -12.17 12.10
C MET A 298 -2.82 -13.25 11.41
N GLN A 299 -3.37 -12.97 10.23
CA GLN A 299 -4.08 -13.97 9.42
C GLN A 299 -3.17 -15.13 9.03
N ALA A 300 -1.95 -14.85 8.57
CA ALA A 300 -0.97 -15.89 8.23
C ALA A 300 -0.56 -16.72 9.45
N LEU A 301 -0.43 -16.09 10.62
CA LEU A 301 -0.16 -16.77 11.89
C LEU A 301 -1.34 -17.63 12.35
N ALA A 302 -2.58 -17.19 12.13
CA ALA A 302 -3.80 -17.92 12.50
C ALA A 302 -3.92 -19.28 11.80
N VAL A 303 -3.52 -19.35 10.53
CA VAL A 303 -3.59 -20.58 9.71
C VAL A 303 -2.29 -21.39 9.70
N ARG A 304 -1.29 -21.00 10.50
CA ARG A 304 0.01 -21.67 10.57
C ARG A 304 -0.14 -23.13 11.05
N PRO A 305 0.62 -24.09 10.48
CA PRO A 305 0.71 -25.45 11.01
C PRO A 305 1.10 -25.46 12.50
N GLY A 306 0.34 -26.21 13.31
CA GLY A 306 0.51 -26.23 14.77
C GLY A 306 -0.28 -25.16 15.52
N GLY A 307 -1.04 -24.32 14.81
CA GLY A 307 -1.93 -23.30 15.37
C GLY A 307 -1.27 -21.94 15.58
N PRO A 308 -2.10 -20.91 15.87
CA PRO A 308 -1.62 -19.56 16.15
C PRO A 308 -0.68 -19.53 17.36
N PRO A 309 0.43 -18.77 17.30
CA PRO A 309 1.16 -18.40 18.50
C PRO A 309 0.40 -17.31 19.28
N SER A 310 0.77 -17.10 20.54
CA SER A 310 0.49 -15.81 21.19
C SER A 310 1.32 -14.73 20.49
N PHE A 311 0.69 -13.63 20.12
CA PHE A 311 1.28 -12.55 19.34
C PHE A 311 1.27 -11.25 20.15
N ARG A 312 2.45 -10.74 20.47
CA ARG A 312 2.62 -9.45 21.12
C ARG A 312 3.16 -8.44 20.12
N LEU A 313 2.55 -7.26 20.03
CA LEU A 313 3.00 -6.16 19.20
C LEU A 313 3.33 -4.95 20.06
N THR A 314 4.57 -4.45 19.95
CA THR A 314 4.96 -3.14 20.47
C THR A 314 5.12 -2.19 19.31
N GLY A 315 4.21 -1.23 19.18
CA GLY A 315 4.24 -0.25 18.09
C GLY A 315 4.78 1.10 18.57
N VAL A 316 5.82 1.61 17.91
CA VAL A 316 6.35 2.94 18.15
C VAL A 316 5.63 3.95 17.26
N GLY A 317 5.21 5.08 17.84
CA GLY A 317 4.57 6.18 17.15
C GLY A 317 4.97 7.54 17.73
N PRO A 318 4.55 8.64 17.08
CA PRO A 318 4.84 9.97 17.57
C PRO A 318 4.16 10.22 18.93
N PRO A 319 4.69 11.16 19.74
CA PRO A 319 4.08 11.51 21.00
C PRO A 319 2.68 12.08 20.79
N GLN A 320 1.77 11.58 21.62
CA GLN A 320 0.38 12.00 21.55
C GLN A 320 0.20 13.34 22.26
N THR A 321 -0.68 14.18 21.74
CA THR A 321 -1.18 15.34 22.50
C THR A 321 -2.19 14.86 23.54
N GLU A 322 -2.40 15.63 24.61
CA GLU A 322 -3.32 15.33 25.74
C GLU A 322 -4.76 14.96 25.30
N SER A 323 -5.15 15.23 24.05
CA SER A 323 -6.48 14.95 23.49
C SER A 323 -6.54 13.77 22.50
N SER A 324 -5.42 13.11 22.20
CA SER A 324 -5.34 12.05 21.19
C SER A 324 -4.88 10.74 21.82
N ASP A 325 -5.69 9.69 21.69
CA ASP A 325 -5.34 8.31 22.10
C ASP A 325 -5.18 7.40 20.88
N SER A 326 -4.72 7.96 19.75
CA SER A 326 -4.73 7.29 18.44
C SER A 326 -3.98 5.95 18.43
N LEU A 327 -2.81 5.90 19.09
CA LEU A 327 -1.98 4.71 19.18
C LEU A 327 -2.67 3.58 19.97
N GLN A 328 -3.34 3.92 21.07
CA GLN A 328 -4.10 2.95 21.86
C GLN A 328 -5.36 2.51 21.11
N GLN A 329 -6.08 3.43 20.46
CA GLN A 329 -7.25 3.11 19.63
C GLN A 329 -6.90 2.14 18.50
N LEU A 330 -5.76 2.34 17.84
CA LEU A 330 -5.25 1.40 16.85
C LEU A 330 -4.95 0.03 17.48
N GLY A 331 -4.30 0.01 18.65
CA GLY A 331 -4.09 -1.21 19.43
C GLY A 331 -5.38 -1.97 19.74
N TRP A 332 -6.45 -1.25 20.11
CA TRP A 332 -7.78 -1.82 20.33
C TRP A 332 -8.38 -2.43 19.06
N LYS A 333 -8.30 -1.74 17.91
CA LYS A 333 -8.77 -2.26 16.62
C LYS A 333 -8.03 -3.53 16.23
N LEU A 334 -6.70 -3.55 16.39
CA LEU A 334 -5.88 -4.73 16.14
C LEU A 334 -6.24 -5.89 17.10
N ALA A 335 -6.55 -5.60 18.36
CA ALA A 335 -6.97 -6.61 19.32
C ALA A 335 -8.34 -7.22 18.98
N GLN A 336 -9.31 -6.40 18.55
CA GLN A 336 -10.60 -6.88 18.06
C GLN A 336 -10.43 -7.78 16.83
N PHE A 337 -9.58 -7.38 15.89
CA PHE A 337 -9.26 -8.19 14.73
C PHE A 337 -8.62 -9.53 15.12
N ALA A 338 -7.61 -9.51 15.99
CA ALA A 338 -6.95 -10.73 16.48
C ALA A 338 -7.93 -11.69 17.19
N GLN A 339 -8.83 -11.15 18.01
CA GLN A 339 -9.88 -11.92 18.66
C GLN A 339 -10.82 -12.59 17.64
N ALA A 340 -11.22 -11.87 16.60
CA ALA A 340 -12.09 -12.38 15.54
C ALA A 340 -11.51 -13.60 14.81
N ILE A 341 -10.19 -13.66 14.66
CA ILE A 341 -9.49 -14.75 13.98
C ILE A 341 -8.83 -15.76 14.95
N GLY A 342 -9.12 -15.66 16.25
CA GLY A 342 -8.66 -16.61 17.25
C GLY A 342 -7.16 -16.55 17.59
N VAL A 343 -6.52 -15.39 17.44
CA VAL A 343 -5.12 -15.14 17.83
C VAL A 343 -5.08 -14.50 19.21
N GLU A 344 -4.35 -15.10 20.15
CA GLU A 344 -4.07 -14.49 21.45
C GLU A 344 -3.15 -13.27 21.23
N PHE A 345 -3.60 -12.08 21.62
CA PHE A 345 -2.94 -10.82 21.27
C PHE A 345 -2.69 -9.91 22.46
N GLU A 346 -1.49 -9.32 22.51
CA GLU A 346 -1.11 -8.27 23.46
C GLU A 346 -0.54 -7.07 22.69
N PHE A 347 -1.01 -5.86 22.99
CA PHE A 347 -0.52 -4.63 22.37
C PHE A 347 0.14 -3.71 23.39
N LYS A 348 1.22 -3.05 22.96
CA LYS A 348 1.87 -1.97 23.68
C LYS A 348 2.19 -0.81 22.74
N GLY A 349 1.64 0.37 23.00
CA GLY A 349 2.04 1.60 22.33
C GLY A 349 3.28 2.21 23.01
N LEU A 350 4.26 2.64 22.21
CA LEU A 350 5.40 3.44 22.67
C LEU A 350 5.41 4.78 21.93
N ALA A 351 5.35 5.87 22.69
CA ALA A 351 5.49 7.22 22.16
C ALA A 351 6.96 7.67 22.23
N ALA A 352 7.51 8.13 21.11
CA ALA A 352 8.86 8.70 21.07
C ALA A 352 8.96 9.84 20.04
N GLU A 353 9.58 10.96 20.43
CA GLU A 353 9.89 12.08 19.51
C GLU A 353 10.86 11.64 18.40
N SER A 354 11.82 10.79 18.76
CA SER A 354 12.76 10.18 17.84
C SER A 354 13.01 8.73 18.24
N LEU A 355 13.20 7.85 17.25
CA LEU A 355 13.57 6.46 17.53
C LEU A 355 14.93 6.36 18.25
N SER A 356 15.81 7.36 18.12
CA SER A 356 17.06 7.37 18.90
C SER A 356 16.85 7.63 20.40
N ASP A 357 15.65 8.01 20.84
CA ASP A 357 15.33 8.23 22.25
C ASP A 357 14.86 6.94 22.95
N LEU A 358 14.67 5.86 22.18
CA LEU A 358 14.30 4.55 22.71
C LEU A 358 15.45 3.92 23.48
N GLU A 359 15.12 3.35 24.64
CA GLU A 359 16.04 2.59 25.48
C GLU A 359 15.56 1.13 25.60
N PRO A 360 16.46 0.13 25.76
CA PRO A 360 16.11 -1.29 25.71
C PRO A 360 14.99 -1.71 26.67
N GLU A 361 14.93 -1.11 27.87
CA GLU A 361 13.94 -1.42 28.90
C GLU A 361 12.52 -1.03 28.48
N MET A 362 12.38 -0.02 27.61
CA MET A 362 11.09 0.46 27.13
C MET A 362 10.34 -0.61 26.35
N PHE A 363 11.02 -1.56 25.72
CA PHE A 363 10.38 -2.63 24.96
C PHE A 363 9.79 -3.73 25.83
N GLU A 364 10.16 -3.81 27.12
CA GLU A 364 9.70 -4.84 28.06
C GLU A 364 9.77 -6.27 27.49
N THR A 365 10.90 -6.61 26.87
CA THR A 365 11.10 -7.90 26.22
C THR A 365 11.08 -9.05 27.22
N ARG A 366 10.60 -10.22 26.79
CA ARG A 366 10.54 -11.44 27.63
C ARG A 366 11.36 -12.58 26.98
N PRO A 367 12.71 -12.48 26.99
CA PRO A 367 13.57 -13.32 26.15
C PRO A 367 13.53 -14.82 26.50
N GLU A 368 13.14 -15.18 27.72
CA GLU A 368 13.00 -16.58 28.14
C GLU A 368 11.71 -17.24 27.61
N SER A 369 10.75 -16.43 27.16
CA SER A 369 9.39 -16.88 26.83
C SER A 369 8.95 -16.59 25.40
N GLU A 370 9.50 -15.56 24.76
CA GLU A 370 9.05 -15.01 23.48
C GLU A 370 10.19 -15.02 22.46
N THR A 371 9.86 -15.30 21.20
CA THR A 371 10.76 -15.05 20.06
C THR A 371 10.59 -13.60 19.64
N LEU A 372 11.65 -12.80 19.79
CA LEU A 372 11.64 -11.37 19.52
C LEU A 372 11.98 -11.06 18.06
N VAL A 373 11.23 -10.17 17.43
CA VAL A 373 11.43 -9.66 16.07
C VAL A 373 11.40 -8.13 16.11
N VAL A 374 12.27 -7.48 15.34
CA VAL A 374 12.21 -6.01 15.14
C VAL A 374 11.89 -5.73 13.68
N ASN A 375 10.92 -4.86 13.42
CA ASN A 375 10.49 -4.47 12.09
C ASN A 375 10.68 -2.96 11.89
N SER A 376 11.21 -2.57 10.75
CA SER A 376 11.37 -1.18 10.35
C SER A 376 11.05 -1.02 8.87
N VAL A 377 10.07 -0.16 8.56
CA VAL A 377 9.66 0.16 7.19
C VAL A 377 9.67 1.67 7.03
N PHE A 378 10.62 2.20 6.24
CA PHE A 378 10.76 3.63 5.94
C PHE A 378 10.93 4.53 7.18
N GLU A 379 11.74 4.08 8.14
CA GLU A 379 11.97 4.84 9.38
C GLU A 379 13.44 5.20 9.64
N LEU A 380 14.40 4.38 9.21
CA LEU A 380 15.80 4.59 9.59
C LEU A 380 16.42 5.77 8.85
N HIS A 381 16.03 6.02 7.59
CA HIS A 381 16.56 7.14 6.83
C HIS A 381 16.28 8.50 7.50
N LYS A 382 15.16 8.62 8.22
CA LYS A 382 14.77 9.86 8.93
C LYS A 382 15.76 10.24 10.02
N LEU A 383 16.40 9.24 10.63
CA LEU A 383 17.40 9.44 11.70
C LEU A 383 18.74 9.97 11.18
N LEU A 384 18.99 9.91 9.87
CA LEU A 384 20.24 10.40 9.27
C LEU A 384 20.35 11.93 9.29
N ASN A 385 19.29 12.63 9.71
CA ASN A 385 19.31 14.08 9.93
C ASN A 385 20.17 14.48 11.15
N ARG A 386 20.49 13.53 12.03
CA ARG A 386 21.33 13.70 13.22
C ARG A 386 22.42 12.62 13.25
N SER A 387 23.68 13.04 13.26
CA SER A 387 24.81 12.11 13.29
C SER A 387 24.78 11.21 14.52
N GLY A 388 24.92 9.90 14.33
CA GLY A 388 24.94 8.92 15.43
C GLY A 388 23.58 8.37 15.84
N SER A 389 22.46 8.94 15.38
CA SER A 389 21.12 8.51 15.80
C SER A 389 20.77 7.10 15.31
N VAL A 390 21.16 6.74 14.08
CA VAL A 390 20.99 5.37 13.55
C VAL A 390 21.83 4.39 14.37
N GLU A 391 23.09 4.70 14.62
CA GLU A 391 24.01 3.83 15.38
C GLU A 391 23.54 3.63 16.82
N LYS A 392 23.00 4.69 17.46
CA LYS A 392 22.37 4.60 18.79
C LYS A 392 21.19 3.64 18.76
N LEU A 393 20.24 3.82 17.84
CA LEU A 393 19.07 2.94 17.73
C LEU A 393 19.48 1.49 17.46
N LEU A 394 20.40 1.24 16.52
CA LEU A 394 20.87 -0.11 16.22
C LEU A 394 21.56 -0.76 17.42
N THR A 395 22.26 0.03 18.27
CA THR A 395 22.84 -0.45 19.54
C THR A 395 21.76 -0.80 20.56
N THR A 396 20.72 0.02 20.67
CA THR A 396 19.53 -0.26 21.49
C THR A 396 18.86 -1.57 21.05
N VAL A 397 18.59 -1.72 19.74
CA VAL A 397 18.02 -2.94 19.15
C VAL A 397 18.92 -4.16 19.36
N LYS A 398 20.24 -4.01 19.22
CA LYS A 398 21.21 -5.08 19.51
C LYS A 398 21.13 -5.57 20.95
N THR A 399 20.86 -4.67 21.90
CA THR A 399 20.82 -4.98 23.33
C THR A 399 19.65 -5.91 23.69
N VAL A 400 18.51 -5.78 23.01
CA VAL A 400 17.35 -6.66 23.21
C VAL A 400 17.45 -8.02 22.49
N LYS A 401 18.52 -8.23 21.71
CA LYS A 401 18.86 -9.50 21.05
C LYS A 401 17.71 -10.12 20.24
N PRO A 402 17.19 -9.43 19.22
CA PRO A 402 16.15 -9.97 18.38
C PRO A 402 16.64 -11.21 17.61
N SER A 403 15.72 -12.14 17.37
CA SER A 403 15.97 -13.31 16.52
C SER A 403 16.15 -12.94 15.06
N ILE A 404 15.39 -11.95 14.59
CA ILE A 404 15.47 -11.37 13.25
C ILE A 404 15.09 -9.88 13.30
N ILE A 405 15.70 -9.11 12.41
CA ILE A 405 15.31 -7.73 12.10
C ILE A 405 14.91 -7.68 10.63
N THR A 406 13.73 -7.17 10.33
CA THR A 406 13.29 -6.83 8.98
C THR A 406 13.44 -5.34 8.76
N MET A 407 14.10 -4.95 7.67
CA MET A 407 14.36 -3.56 7.31
C MET A 407 13.99 -3.34 5.85
N VAL A 408 13.08 -2.39 5.62
CA VAL A 408 12.66 -1.95 4.29
C VAL A 408 12.91 -0.45 4.15
N GLU A 409 13.71 -0.07 3.15
CA GLU A 409 14.14 1.31 2.91
C GLU A 409 14.06 1.66 1.42
N GLN A 410 13.96 2.96 1.12
CA GLN A 410 13.98 3.48 -0.24
C GLN A 410 15.37 3.31 -0.86
N GLU A 411 15.43 2.77 -2.08
CA GLU A 411 16.68 2.52 -2.82
C GLU A 411 17.08 3.77 -3.63
N ALA A 412 17.65 4.76 -2.94
CA ALA A 412 18.15 5.99 -3.54
C ALA A 412 19.28 6.62 -2.72
N ASN A 413 20.17 7.38 -3.37
CA ASN A 413 21.23 8.13 -2.67
C ASN A 413 20.90 9.62 -2.52
N HIS A 414 19.93 9.94 -1.67
CA HIS A 414 19.55 11.33 -1.37
C HIS A 414 20.33 11.93 -0.19
N ASN A 415 21.28 11.20 0.41
CA ASN A 415 22.05 11.69 1.57
C ASN A 415 23.44 12.24 1.23
N GLY A 416 23.82 12.30 -0.06
CA GLY A 416 25.12 12.82 -0.50
C GLY A 416 25.42 14.26 -0.06
N VAL A 417 26.70 14.65 0.04
CA VAL A 417 27.10 16.00 0.52
C VAL A 417 26.91 17.10 -0.52
N VAL A 418 27.06 16.76 -1.81
CA VAL A 418 26.91 17.70 -2.94
C VAL A 418 25.44 17.86 -3.29
N PHE A 419 24.94 19.10 -3.37
CA PHE A 419 23.53 19.39 -3.64
C PHE A 419 23.11 18.93 -5.03
N LEU A 420 23.90 19.23 -6.07
CA LEU A 420 23.58 18.87 -7.44
C LEU A 420 23.49 17.35 -7.65
N ASP A 421 24.37 16.57 -7.02
CA ASP A 421 24.34 15.11 -7.08
C ASP A 421 23.04 14.57 -6.47
N ARG A 422 22.66 15.09 -5.28
CA ARG A 422 21.38 14.76 -4.65
C ARG A 422 20.19 15.14 -5.53
N PHE A 423 20.24 16.33 -6.13
CA PHE A 423 19.16 16.84 -6.97
C PHE A 423 18.94 15.96 -8.20
N ASN A 424 20.01 15.60 -8.90
CA ASN A 424 19.95 14.74 -10.08
C ASN A 424 19.44 13.34 -9.71
N GLU A 425 19.97 12.76 -8.63
CA GLU A 425 19.52 11.45 -8.16
C GLU A 425 18.04 11.45 -7.76
N ALA A 426 17.59 12.49 -7.05
CA ALA A 426 16.19 12.67 -6.70
C ALA A 426 15.31 12.85 -7.93
N LEU A 427 15.76 13.64 -8.92
CA LEU A 427 14.99 13.85 -10.15
C LEU A 427 14.76 12.53 -10.86
N HIS A 428 15.80 11.70 -11.00
CA HIS A 428 15.65 10.38 -11.60
C HIS A 428 14.76 9.45 -10.77
N TYR A 429 14.95 9.39 -9.45
CA TYR A 429 14.17 8.53 -8.55
C TYR A 429 12.68 8.86 -8.57
N TYR A 430 12.33 10.13 -8.32
CA TYR A 430 10.94 10.55 -8.26
C TYR A 430 10.28 10.60 -9.64
N SER A 431 11.03 10.86 -10.72
CA SER A 431 10.47 10.71 -12.07
C SER A 431 9.98 9.27 -12.32
N SER A 432 10.73 8.24 -11.89
CA SER A 432 10.27 6.84 -12.00
C SER A 432 9.04 6.54 -11.15
N LEU A 433 8.94 7.11 -9.93
CA LEU A 433 7.75 6.95 -9.09
C LEU A 433 6.53 7.63 -9.70
N PHE A 434 6.66 8.86 -10.21
CA PHE A 434 5.54 9.55 -10.85
C PHE A 434 5.10 8.87 -12.15
N ASP A 435 6.05 8.37 -12.95
CA ASP A 435 5.78 7.57 -14.15
C ASP A 435 4.93 6.33 -13.81
N SER A 436 5.30 5.58 -12.77
CA SER A 436 4.54 4.40 -12.32
C SER A 436 3.10 4.69 -11.85
N LEU A 437 2.82 5.92 -11.41
CA LEU A 437 1.51 6.35 -10.94
C LEU A 437 0.59 6.75 -12.12
N GLU A 438 1.16 7.04 -13.28
CA GLU A 438 0.39 7.41 -14.47
C GLU A 438 -0.13 6.23 -15.26
N ASP A 439 0.61 5.13 -15.29
CA ASP A 439 0.22 3.90 -16.00
C ASP A 439 -0.95 3.16 -15.34
N SER A 440 -1.40 3.61 -14.16
CA SER A 440 -2.51 3.01 -13.44
C SER A 440 -3.86 3.67 -13.80
N TYR A 441 -4.41 3.30 -14.95
CA TYR A 441 -5.70 3.82 -15.48
C TYR A 441 -6.94 3.44 -14.63
N THR A 442 -6.79 2.57 -13.63
CA THR A 442 -7.88 2.04 -12.79
C THR A 442 -7.99 2.69 -11.42
N LEU A 443 -7.11 3.62 -11.06
CA LEU A 443 -7.08 4.19 -9.72
C LEU A 443 -8.14 5.28 -9.53
N PRO A 444 -8.78 5.36 -8.35
CA PRO A 444 -9.53 6.53 -7.95
C PRO A 444 -8.65 7.77 -8.08
N SER A 445 -9.18 8.82 -8.70
CA SER A 445 -8.42 10.05 -8.95
C SER A 445 -7.83 10.66 -7.67
N GLN A 446 -8.50 10.47 -6.52
CA GLN A 446 -8.07 10.99 -5.23
C GLN A 446 -6.83 10.27 -4.68
N ASP A 447 -6.79 8.93 -4.68
CA ASP A 447 -5.64 8.18 -4.14
C ASP A 447 -4.36 8.53 -4.89
N ARG A 448 -4.44 8.64 -6.21
CA ARG A 448 -3.31 9.06 -7.05
C ARG A 448 -2.85 10.47 -6.71
N VAL A 449 -3.77 11.44 -6.63
CA VAL A 449 -3.41 12.84 -6.30
C VAL A 449 -2.79 12.93 -4.91
N MET A 450 -3.33 12.22 -3.93
CA MET A 450 -2.77 12.20 -2.57
C MET A 450 -1.40 11.52 -2.53
N SER A 451 -1.17 10.48 -3.35
CA SER A 451 0.14 9.85 -3.52
C SER A 451 1.15 10.80 -4.17
N GLU A 452 0.74 11.57 -5.17
CA GLU A 452 1.57 12.62 -5.77
C GLU A 452 1.94 13.71 -4.74
N VAL A 453 1.01 14.08 -3.84
CA VAL A 453 1.28 15.01 -2.73
C VAL A 453 2.24 14.40 -1.72
N TYR A 454 2.08 13.13 -1.37
CA TYR A 454 2.97 12.40 -0.47
C TYR A 454 4.42 12.43 -0.99
N LEU A 455 4.63 12.01 -2.24
CA LEU A 455 5.95 12.03 -2.88
C LEU A 455 6.46 13.47 -3.08
N GLY A 456 5.58 14.40 -3.43
CA GLY A 456 5.89 15.82 -3.60
C GLY A 456 6.47 16.46 -2.35
N ARG A 457 5.95 16.10 -1.17
CA ARG A 457 6.50 16.56 0.13
C ARG A 457 7.91 16.03 0.35
N GLN A 458 8.17 14.78 -0.01
CA GLN A 458 9.52 14.22 0.09
C GLN A 458 10.51 14.91 -0.86
N ILE A 459 10.12 15.14 -2.13
CA ILE A 459 10.90 15.93 -3.11
C ILE A 459 11.28 17.28 -2.51
N VAL A 460 10.29 18.00 -1.97
CA VAL A 460 10.52 19.33 -1.40
C VAL A 460 11.46 19.27 -0.20
N ASN A 461 11.38 18.24 0.66
CA ASN A 461 12.33 18.07 1.76
C ASN A 461 13.76 17.81 1.26
N VAL A 462 13.94 16.90 0.29
CA VAL A 462 15.26 16.58 -0.30
C VAL A 462 15.90 17.83 -0.93
N VAL A 463 15.12 18.63 -1.65
CA VAL A 463 15.63 19.78 -2.43
C VAL A 463 15.80 21.02 -1.56
N ALA A 464 14.81 21.37 -0.74
CA ALA A 464 14.78 22.66 -0.06
C ALA A 464 15.46 22.67 1.31
N ALA A 465 15.37 21.57 2.07
CA ALA A 465 15.84 21.54 3.45
C ALA A 465 17.35 21.26 3.52
N GLU A 466 17.97 21.60 4.66
CA GLU A 466 19.34 21.24 5.00
C GLU A 466 19.45 20.95 6.50
N GLY A 467 20.62 20.49 6.95
CA GLY A 467 20.86 20.21 8.37
C GLY A 467 19.86 19.19 8.94
N THR A 468 19.33 19.48 10.12
CA THR A 468 18.37 18.62 10.83
C THR A 468 16.97 18.64 10.22
N ASP A 469 16.63 19.67 9.45
CA ASP A 469 15.30 19.83 8.85
C ASP A 469 15.13 18.95 7.60
N ARG A 470 16.25 18.51 7.01
CA ARG A 470 16.26 17.52 5.93
C ARG A 470 16.19 16.12 6.53
N VAL A 471 15.00 15.52 6.49
CA VAL A 471 14.70 14.19 7.04
C VAL A 471 14.68 13.09 5.98
N GLU A 472 14.35 13.41 4.73
CA GLU A 472 14.29 12.47 3.60
C GLU A 472 15.71 12.16 3.08
N ARG A 473 16.49 11.46 3.89
CA ARG A 473 17.91 11.18 3.66
C ARG A 473 18.12 9.73 3.25
N HIS A 474 17.58 9.33 2.10
CA HIS A 474 17.71 7.95 1.63
C HIS A 474 19.19 7.58 1.38
N GLU A 475 19.50 6.33 1.68
CA GLU A 475 20.75 5.65 1.37
C GLU A 475 20.46 4.33 0.65
N THR A 476 21.37 3.91 -0.21
CA THR A 476 21.27 2.64 -0.95
C THR A 476 21.36 1.43 -0.02
N LEU A 477 20.86 0.28 -0.47
CA LEU A 477 20.99 -1.00 0.22
C LEU A 477 22.44 -1.30 0.57
N ALA A 478 23.39 -0.99 -0.32
CA ALA A 478 24.82 -1.19 -0.05
C ALA A 478 25.31 -0.39 1.18
N GLN A 479 24.87 0.86 1.32
CA GLN A 479 25.19 1.70 2.48
C GLN A 479 24.52 1.17 3.75
N TRP A 480 23.25 0.77 3.68
CA TRP A 480 22.55 0.15 4.79
C TRP A 480 23.21 -1.16 5.25
N LYS A 481 23.69 -2.00 4.31
CA LYS A 481 24.43 -3.22 4.63
C LYS A 481 25.70 -2.92 5.43
N VAL A 482 26.43 -1.87 5.07
CA VAL A 482 27.62 -1.42 5.82
C VAL A 482 27.24 -0.98 7.23
N ARG A 483 26.15 -0.21 7.39
CA ARG A 483 25.68 0.24 8.72
C ARG A 483 25.30 -0.93 9.61
N MET A 484 24.48 -1.85 9.12
CA MET A 484 24.04 -3.03 9.86
C MET A 484 25.24 -3.91 10.26
N GLY A 485 26.16 -4.17 9.32
CA GLY A 485 27.39 -4.92 9.57
C GLY A 485 28.29 -4.25 10.61
N SER A 486 28.42 -2.92 10.59
CA SER A 486 29.27 -2.17 11.54
C SER A 486 28.81 -2.30 13.00
N VAL A 487 27.51 -2.54 13.22
CA VAL A 487 26.93 -2.75 14.56
C VAL A 487 26.91 -4.25 14.92
N GLY A 488 27.36 -5.14 14.03
CA GLY A 488 27.47 -6.58 14.27
C GLY A 488 26.18 -7.36 13.99
N PHE A 489 25.46 -6.97 12.94
CA PHE A 489 24.40 -7.77 12.35
C PHE A 489 24.87 -8.45 11.06
N ASP A 490 24.51 -9.71 10.88
CA ASP A 490 24.77 -10.48 9.66
C ASP A 490 23.50 -10.54 8.80
N PRO A 491 23.62 -10.44 7.46
CA PRO A 491 22.48 -10.52 6.56
C PRO A 491 21.88 -11.94 6.57
N VAL A 492 20.56 -12.01 6.48
CA VAL A 492 19.78 -13.24 6.32
C VAL A 492 19.14 -13.21 4.94
N PRO A 493 19.44 -14.18 4.05
CA PRO A 493 18.83 -14.23 2.74
C PRO A 493 17.31 -14.42 2.83
N LEU A 494 16.56 -13.58 2.12
CA LEU A 494 15.12 -13.72 1.97
C LEU A 494 14.80 -14.95 1.12
N GLY A 495 13.85 -15.77 1.59
CA GLY A 495 13.49 -17.03 0.96
C GLY A 495 12.74 -16.87 -0.37
N SER A 496 12.71 -17.96 -1.15
CA SER A 496 11.97 -18.01 -2.43
C SER A 496 10.47 -17.74 -2.29
N SER A 497 9.90 -17.97 -1.09
CA SER A 497 8.51 -17.66 -0.78
C SER A 497 8.25 -16.15 -0.79
N ALA A 498 9.17 -15.35 -0.25
CA ALA A 498 9.07 -13.89 -0.26
C ALA A 498 9.12 -13.34 -1.69
N PHE A 499 10.03 -13.89 -2.51
CA PHE A 499 10.10 -13.53 -3.94
C PHE A 499 8.80 -13.86 -4.68
N LYS A 500 8.21 -15.04 -4.45
CA LYS A 500 6.96 -15.47 -5.10
C LYS A 500 5.77 -14.61 -4.68
N GLN A 501 5.63 -14.31 -3.39
CA GLN A 501 4.57 -13.44 -2.89
C GLN A 501 4.69 -12.02 -3.46
N ALA A 502 5.90 -11.46 -3.47
CA ALA A 502 6.14 -10.17 -4.07
C ALA A 502 5.81 -10.17 -5.57
N SER A 503 6.21 -11.22 -6.30
CA SER A 503 5.89 -11.35 -7.73
C SER A 503 4.39 -11.46 -7.98
N MET A 504 3.66 -12.22 -7.14
CA MET A 504 2.22 -12.35 -7.22
C MET A 504 1.52 -11.02 -6.92
N LEU A 505 1.95 -10.30 -5.89
CA LEU A 505 1.45 -8.96 -5.60
C LEU A 505 1.56 -8.07 -6.84
N LEU A 506 2.74 -7.99 -7.45
CA LEU A 506 2.95 -7.14 -8.63
C LEU A 506 2.12 -7.58 -9.84
N SER A 507 1.82 -8.87 -10.01
CA SER A 507 0.96 -9.32 -11.10
C SER A 507 -0.48 -8.79 -11.00
N VAL A 508 -0.95 -8.46 -9.78
CA VAL A 508 -2.27 -7.84 -9.54
C VAL A 508 -2.26 -6.34 -9.89
N PHE A 509 -1.12 -5.67 -9.77
CA PHE A 509 -0.98 -4.25 -10.08
C PHE A 509 -0.56 -4.05 -11.55
N ALA A 510 -1.35 -3.30 -12.32
CA ALA A 510 -1.08 -2.96 -13.72
C ALA A 510 -0.76 -4.18 -14.63
N GLY A 511 -1.28 -5.37 -14.30
CA GLY A 511 -0.98 -6.61 -15.03
C GLY A 511 0.49 -7.05 -14.95
N GLY A 512 1.26 -6.51 -14.00
CA GLY A 512 2.70 -6.72 -13.88
C GLY A 512 3.56 -5.93 -14.87
N ASP A 513 2.99 -5.02 -15.67
CA ASP A 513 3.78 -4.20 -16.58
C ASP A 513 4.51 -3.08 -15.83
N GLY A 514 5.75 -2.81 -16.23
CA GLY A 514 6.67 -1.85 -15.61
C GLY A 514 7.21 -2.22 -14.21
N TYR A 515 6.41 -2.81 -13.32
CA TYR A 515 6.86 -3.25 -12.00
C TYR A 515 7.65 -4.56 -12.04
N ARG A 516 8.68 -4.68 -11.21
CA ARG A 516 9.48 -5.91 -11.10
C ARG A 516 10.00 -6.17 -9.70
N VAL A 517 10.23 -7.45 -9.39
CA VAL A 517 10.99 -7.89 -8.22
C VAL A 517 12.34 -8.42 -8.67
N GLU A 518 13.41 -7.94 -8.04
CA GLU A 518 14.78 -8.41 -8.28
C GLU A 518 15.38 -8.93 -6.97
N GLU A 519 16.09 -10.06 -7.02
CA GLU A 519 16.91 -10.54 -5.91
C GLU A 519 18.31 -9.94 -6.02
N ASN A 520 18.86 -9.47 -4.88
CA ASN A 520 20.16 -8.84 -4.81
C ASN A 520 20.87 -9.21 -3.51
N ASP A 521 21.79 -10.18 -3.58
CA ASP A 521 22.63 -10.62 -2.48
C ASP A 521 21.80 -10.94 -1.22
N GLY A 522 20.78 -11.79 -1.38
CA GLY A 522 19.86 -12.23 -0.34
C GLY A 522 18.78 -11.20 0.04
N CYS A 523 18.74 -10.03 -0.61
CA CYS A 523 17.71 -9.02 -0.41
C CYS A 523 16.72 -9.02 -1.59
N LEU A 524 15.55 -8.41 -1.41
CA LEU A 524 14.55 -8.25 -2.47
C LEU A 524 14.37 -6.77 -2.77
N MET A 525 14.33 -6.42 -4.05
CA MET A 525 14.12 -5.05 -4.51
C MET A 525 12.86 -4.97 -5.37
N LEU A 526 12.01 -3.98 -5.08
CA LEU A 526 10.94 -3.57 -5.98
C LEU A 526 11.47 -2.48 -6.90
N GLY A 527 11.28 -2.65 -8.21
CA GLY A 527 11.74 -1.73 -9.24
C GLY A 527 10.65 -1.18 -10.15
N TRP A 528 10.87 0.08 -10.52
CA TRP A 528 10.37 0.88 -11.63
C TRP A 528 11.03 0.63 -13.00
N GLN A 529 10.51 -0.17 -13.93
CA GLN A 529 11.16 -0.44 -15.23
C GLN A 529 12.59 -0.98 -15.08
N THR A 530 13.63 -0.14 -15.22
CA THR A 530 15.04 -0.49 -14.99
C THR A 530 15.62 0.00 -13.66
N ARG A 531 14.82 0.71 -12.86
CA ARG A 531 15.26 1.41 -11.65
C ARG A 531 14.74 0.72 -10.38
N PRO A 532 15.63 0.22 -9.49
CA PRO A 532 15.25 -0.16 -8.14
C PRO A 532 14.70 1.04 -7.37
N LEU A 533 13.66 0.82 -6.55
CA LEU A 533 12.97 1.87 -5.80
C LEU A 533 12.89 1.58 -4.30
N ILE A 534 12.71 0.31 -3.91
CA ILE A 534 12.60 -0.11 -2.51
C ILE A 534 13.41 -1.38 -2.33
N ALA A 535 14.14 -1.48 -1.22
CA ALA A 535 14.90 -2.66 -0.84
C ALA A 535 14.41 -3.22 0.49
N THR A 536 14.05 -4.50 0.51
CA THR A 536 13.77 -5.29 1.71
C THR A 536 14.96 -6.18 2.04
N SER A 537 15.37 -6.17 3.31
CA SER A 537 16.46 -6.99 3.82
C SER A 537 16.12 -7.55 5.21
N ALA A 538 16.77 -8.64 5.58
CA ALA A 538 16.65 -9.27 6.88
C ALA A 538 18.02 -9.48 7.53
N TRP A 539 18.05 -9.45 8.87
CA TRP A 539 19.29 -9.42 9.64
C TRP A 539 19.17 -10.21 10.93
N LYS A 540 20.29 -10.77 11.40
CA LYS A 540 20.39 -11.40 12.72
C LYS A 540 21.66 -10.95 13.43
N LEU A 541 21.74 -11.17 14.74
CA LEU A 541 22.98 -10.91 15.47
C LEU A 541 24.12 -11.79 14.95
N ALA A 542 25.29 -11.19 14.74
CA ALA A 542 26.46 -11.93 14.29
C ALA A 542 26.86 -13.01 15.31
N GLY A 543 27.11 -14.23 14.81
CA GLY A 543 27.47 -15.38 15.65
C GLY A 543 26.33 -15.99 16.48
N ALA A 544 25.06 -15.61 16.22
CA ALA A 544 23.86 -16.21 16.82
C ALA A 544 23.36 -17.45 16.06
#